data_AF-A0A3S3N9Z4-F1
#
_entry.id   AF-A0A3S3N9Z4-F1
#
_cell.length_a   1.000
_cell.length_b   1.000
_cell.length_c   1.000
_cell.angle_alpha   90.00
_cell.angle_beta   90.00
_cell.angle_gamma   90.00
#
_symmetry.space_group_name_H-M   'P 1'
#
loop_
_entity.id
_entity.type
_entity.pdbx_description
1 polymer ?
#
loop_
_entity_poly.entity_id
_entity_poly.type
_entity_poly.pdbx_seq_one_letter_code
_entity_poly.pdbx_strand_id
1 'polypeptide(L)'
;MVDFGNFQLDPNDKFIKLFSSLLHRVAESNYWVMPVGNGRFSVFDCITRPSISIQSYLEMIVRLADCSPSCYVVSYIYLDRFIKNQPWCPITFYNVHFLVLTSVMVSAKFMDDIHYNNCYYAQIGGVSSTKYMNFLRRTSYLTSTLS
;
A
#
# COMPACT_ATOMS: atom_id res chain seq x y z
N MET A 1 21.90 -12.37 -24.69
CA MET A 1 20.70 -11.83 -24.03
C MET A 1 20.73 -12.42 -22.64
N VAL A 2 21.12 -11.64 -21.64
CA VAL A 2 21.27 -12.13 -20.27
C VAL A 2 19.86 -12.42 -19.76
N ASP A 3 19.62 -13.67 -19.40
CA ASP A 3 18.40 -14.08 -18.73
C ASP A 3 18.45 -13.44 -17.32
N PHE A 4 17.82 -12.28 -17.18
CA PHE A 4 17.58 -11.65 -15.88
C PHE A 4 16.54 -12.52 -15.18
N GLY A 5 16.94 -13.70 -14.72
CA GLY A 5 16.09 -14.59 -13.95
C GLY A 5 15.38 -13.76 -12.89
N ASN A 6 14.05 -13.79 -12.93
CA ASN A 6 13.14 -13.04 -12.06
C ASN A 6 13.75 -12.84 -10.67
N PHE A 7 14.33 -11.67 -10.43
CA PHE A 7 14.88 -11.33 -9.12
C PHE A 7 13.69 -11.03 -8.22
N GLN A 8 13.01 -12.08 -7.78
CA GLN A 8 11.79 -11.97 -7.02
C GLN A 8 12.15 -11.71 -5.57
N LEU A 9 11.58 -10.66 -5.00
CA LEU A 9 11.84 -10.28 -3.61
C LEU A 9 11.39 -11.42 -2.69
N ASP A 10 12.26 -11.88 -1.79
CA ASP A 10 11.86 -12.85 -0.76
C ASP A 10 10.82 -12.20 0.17
N PRO A 11 9.65 -12.81 0.42
CA PRO A 11 8.72 -12.32 1.44
C PRO A 11 9.37 -12.08 2.81
N ASN A 12 10.41 -12.84 3.14
CA ASN A 12 11.16 -12.72 4.39
C ASN A 12 12.29 -11.70 4.36
N ASP A 13 12.44 -10.94 3.26
CA ASP A 13 13.49 -9.96 3.07
C ASP A 13 13.49 -8.91 4.20
N LYS A 14 14.69 -8.48 4.60
CA LYS A 14 14.88 -7.50 5.68
C LYS A 14 14.17 -6.18 5.36
N PHE A 15 14.10 -5.78 4.10
CA PHE A 15 13.37 -4.60 3.64
C PHE A 15 11.87 -4.73 3.94
N ILE A 16 11.25 -5.87 3.67
CA ILE A 16 9.82 -6.10 3.94
C ILE A 16 9.52 -6.06 5.44
N LYS A 17 10.40 -6.66 6.25
CA LYS A 17 10.31 -6.59 7.73
C LYS A 17 10.48 -5.15 8.24
N LEU A 18 11.43 -4.40 7.70
CA LEU A 18 11.63 -3.00 8.04
C LEU A 18 10.40 -2.16 7.65
N PHE A 19 9.92 -2.30 6.42
CA PHE A 19 8.77 -1.57 5.88
C PHE A 19 7.52 -1.82 6.74
N SER A 20 7.18 -3.07 7.01
CA SER A 20 6.06 -3.42 7.88
C SER A 20 6.21 -2.88 9.30
N SER A 21 7.41 -2.95 9.90
CA SER A 21 7.66 -2.44 11.25
C SER A 21 7.51 -0.91 11.33
N LEU A 22 7.96 -0.18 10.32
CA LEU A 22 7.82 1.29 10.26
C LEU A 22 6.35 1.68 10.15
N LEU A 23 5.61 1.04 9.24
CA LEU A 23 4.17 1.26 9.09
C LEU A 23 3.41 0.95 10.38
N HIS A 24 3.77 -0.13 11.07
CA HIS A 24 3.16 -0.48 12.36
C HIS A 24 3.42 0.62 13.39
N ARG A 25 4.68 1.05 13.54
CA ARG A 25 5.04 2.12 14.50
C ARG A 25 4.32 3.43 14.21
N VAL A 26 4.19 3.81 12.94
CA VAL A 26 3.46 5.02 12.54
C VAL A 26 1.96 4.86 12.84
N ALA A 27 1.36 3.73 12.49
CA ALA A 27 -0.05 3.46 12.78
C ALA A 27 -0.34 3.46 14.28
N GLU A 28 0.57 2.89 15.09
CA GLU A 28 0.49 2.89 16.55
C GLU A 28 0.62 4.29 17.13
N SER A 29 1.63 5.06 16.70
CA SER A 29 1.80 6.45 17.12
C SER A 29 0.57 7.30 16.79
N ASN A 30 -0.01 7.11 15.60
CA ASN A 30 -1.20 7.86 15.19
C ASN A 30 -2.45 7.44 15.98
N TYR A 31 -2.55 6.17 16.38
CA TYR A 31 -3.65 5.66 17.21
C TYR A 31 -3.72 6.38 18.56
N TRP A 32 -2.56 6.63 19.19
CA TRP A 32 -2.49 7.35 20.48
C TRP A 32 -2.79 8.85 20.36
N VAL A 33 -2.64 9.43 19.16
CA VAL A 33 -2.80 10.87 18.91
C VAL A 33 -4.22 11.22 18.42
N MET A 34 -5.00 10.26 17.92
CA MET A 34 -6.35 10.54 17.41
C MET A 34 -7.30 10.97 18.55
N PRO A 35 -8.00 12.12 18.43
CA PRO A 35 -8.98 12.52 19.43
C PRO A 35 -10.15 11.55 19.42
N VAL A 36 -10.35 10.88 20.56
CA VAL A 36 -11.46 9.95 20.81
C VAL A 36 -12.77 10.67 20.53
N GLY A 37 -13.43 10.34 19.41
CA GLY A 37 -14.83 10.70 19.19
C GLY A 37 -15.18 11.63 18.01
N ASN A 38 -14.25 12.10 17.17
CA ASN A 38 -14.61 12.97 16.03
C ASN A 38 -13.91 12.65 14.69
N GLY A 39 -13.34 11.44 14.56
CA GLY A 39 -12.64 11.02 13.35
C GLY A 39 -13.59 10.92 12.15
N ARG A 40 -13.52 11.87 11.24
CA ARG A 40 -14.08 11.70 9.89
C ARG A 40 -13.40 10.48 9.26
N PHE A 41 -14.16 9.41 9.05
CA PHE A 41 -13.66 8.25 8.32
C PHE A 41 -13.15 8.71 6.95
N SER A 42 -11.86 8.45 6.70
CA SER A 42 -11.29 8.61 5.38
C SER A 42 -11.88 7.54 4.45
N VAL A 43 -11.96 7.84 3.16
CA VAL A 43 -12.31 6.85 2.13
C VAL A 43 -11.34 5.65 2.11
N PHE A 44 -10.18 5.81 2.75
CA PHE A 44 -9.15 4.78 2.91
C PHE A 44 -9.36 3.88 4.12
N ASP A 45 -10.18 4.29 5.10
CA ASP A 45 -10.40 3.52 6.31
C ASP A 45 -11.33 2.34 6.02
N CYS A 46 -10.93 1.14 6.41
CA CYS A 46 -11.83 0.00 6.52
C CYS A 46 -12.82 0.21 7.66
N ILE A 47 -14.04 -0.29 7.44
CA ILE A 47 -15.12 -0.26 8.45
C ILE A 47 -14.68 -1.04 9.70
N THR A 48 -13.93 -2.12 9.48
CA THR A 48 -13.35 -2.96 10.52
C THR A 48 -11.84 -3.05 10.36
N ARG A 49 -11.12 -3.13 11.48
CA ARG A 49 -9.67 -3.36 11.47
C ARG A 49 -9.40 -4.76 10.88
N PRO A 50 -8.52 -4.88 9.86
CA PRO A 50 -8.14 -6.20 9.35
C PRO A 50 -7.46 -7.04 10.44
N SER A 51 -7.81 -8.34 10.50
CA SER A 51 -7.22 -9.30 11.44
C SER A 51 -5.79 -9.70 11.08
N ILE A 52 -5.42 -9.58 9.79
CA ILE A 52 -4.08 -9.86 9.30
C ILE A 52 -3.09 -8.76 9.71
N SER A 53 -1.89 -9.16 10.12
CA SER A 53 -0.83 -8.20 10.46
C SER A 53 -0.33 -7.46 9.21
N ILE A 54 0.26 -6.27 9.39
CA ILE A 54 0.84 -5.50 8.27
C ILE A 54 1.96 -6.29 7.59
N GLN A 55 2.77 -7.01 8.36
CA GLN A 55 3.86 -7.84 7.85
C GLN A 55 3.33 -9.00 7.00
N SER A 56 2.40 -9.80 7.55
CA SER A 56 1.81 -10.93 6.82
C SER A 56 1.09 -10.48 5.56
N TYR A 57 0.50 -9.28 5.57
CA TYR A 57 -0.14 -8.69 4.40
C TYR A 57 0.87 -8.28 3.32
N LEU A 58 2.00 -7.65 3.71
CA LEU A 58 3.09 -7.35 2.79
C LEU A 58 3.72 -8.62 2.21
N GLU A 59 3.96 -9.63 3.03
CA GLU A 59 4.45 -10.95 2.57
C GLU A 59 3.49 -11.58 1.55
N MET A 60 2.18 -11.47 1.79
CA MET A 60 1.15 -11.94 0.85
C MET A 60 1.20 -11.17 -0.47
N ILE A 61 1.33 -9.84 -0.43
CA ILE A 61 1.49 -9.03 -1.64
C ILE A 61 2.74 -9.45 -2.40
N VAL A 62 3.87 -9.65 -1.72
CA VAL A 62 5.12 -10.11 -2.36
C VAL A 62 4.93 -11.42 -3.12
N ARG A 63 4.18 -12.37 -2.54
CA ARG A 63 3.90 -13.66 -3.17
C ARG A 63 2.93 -13.58 -4.34
N LEU A 64 1.97 -12.66 -4.31
CA LEU A 64 0.86 -12.63 -5.27
C LEU A 64 1.05 -11.58 -6.37
N ALA A 65 1.72 -10.47 -6.11
CA ALA A 65 1.80 -9.35 -7.04
C ALA A 65 2.83 -9.52 -8.16
N ASP A 66 3.80 -10.44 -7.99
CA ASP A 66 4.87 -10.76 -8.96
C ASP A 66 5.53 -9.52 -9.61
N CYS A 67 5.70 -8.45 -8.83
CA CYS A 67 6.28 -7.19 -9.30
C CYS A 67 7.75 -7.07 -8.92
N SER A 68 8.49 -6.24 -9.66
CA SER A 68 9.93 -6.05 -9.43
C SER A 68 10.24 -5.60 -8.00
N PRO A 69 11.39 -5.99 -7.41
CA PRO A 69 11.80 -5.53 -6.07
C PRO A 69 11.82 -4.00 -5.94
N SER A 70 12.19 -3.30 -7.02
CA SER A 70 12.16 -1.84 -7.12
C SER A 70 10.77 -1.26 -6.83
N CYS A 71 9.69 -1.95 -7.22
CA CYS A 71 8.32 -1.52 -6.99
C CYS A 71 8.01 -1.36 -5.49
N TYR A 72 8.57 -2.21 -4.63
CA TYR A 72 8.37 -2.09 -3.18
C TYR A 72 9.11 -0.89 -2.57
N VAL A 73 10.32 -0.59 -3.05
CA VAL A 73 11.06 0.61 -2.63
C VAL A 73 10.33 1.88 -3.08
N VAL A 74 9.89 1.92 -4.34
CA VAL A 74 9.13 3.05 -4.88
C VAL A 74 7.78 3.20 -4.17
N SER A 75 7.14 2.08 -3.80
CA SER A 75 5.88 2.10 -3.05
C SER A 75 6.01 2.80 -1.69
N TYR A 76 7.12 2.57 -0.99
CA TYR A 76 7.43 3.25 0.26
C TYR A 76 7.55 4.76 0.07
N ILE A 77 8.25 5.19 -1.00
CA ILE A 77 8.41 6.60 -1.34
C ILE A 77 7.06 7.24 -1.67
N TYR A 78 6.21 6.56 -2.44
CA TYR A 78 4.86 7.04 -2.76
C TYR A 78 3.99 7.17 -1.52
N LEU A 79 4.07 6.21 -0.61
CA LEU A 79 3.32 6.22 0.63
C LEU A 79 3.80 7.36 1.56
N ASP A 80 5.12 7.56 1.71
CA ASP A 80 5.68 8.68 2.49
C ASP A 80 5.27 10.04 1.93
N ARG A 81 5.34 10.22 0.60
CA ARG A 81 4.88 11.45 -0.07
C ARG A 81 3.38 11.67 0.11
N PHE A 82 2.58 10.62 -0.01
CA PHE A 82 1.13 10.69 0.18
C PHE A 82 0.77 11.25 1.56
N ILE A 83 1.39 10.73 2.62
CA ILE A 83 1.09 11.14 3.99
C ILE A 83 1.50 12.59 4.23
N LYS A 84 2.67 13.00 3.73
CA LYS A 84 3.15 14.38 3.83
C LYS A 84 2.21 15.37 3.13
N ASN A 85 1.67 14.98 1.97
CA ASN A 85 0.77 15.81 1.19
C ASN A 85 -0.68 15.80 1.71
N GLN A 86 -1.06 14.82 2.52
CA GLN A 86 -2.45 14.61 2.95
C GLN A 86 -2.52 14.48 4.49
N PRO A 87 -2.22 15.56 5.24
CA PRO A 87 -2.18 15.51 6.72
C PRO A 87 -3.51 15.14 7.38
N TRP A 88 -4.63 15.28 6.67
CA TRP A 88 -5.96 14.86 7.14
C TRP A 88 -6.20 13.35 7.07
N CYS A 89 -5.30 12.58 6.45
CA CYS A 89 -5.40 11.12 6.33
C CYS A 89 -4.12 10.44 6.84
N PRO A 90 -3.90 10.42 8.18
CA PRO A 90 -2.77 9.71 8.76
C PRO A 90 -2.86 8.20 8.52
N ILE A 91 -1.72 7.50 8.56
CA ILE A 91 -1.72 6.03 8.56
C ILE A 91 -2.39 5.56 9.85
N THR A 92 -3.38 4.68 9.73
CA THR A 92 -4.02 4.01 10.85
C THR A 92 -4.09 2.51 10.59
N PHE A 93 -4.37 1.72 11.63
CA PHE A 93 -4.63 0.28 11.48
C PHE A 93 -5.85 -0.05 10.61
N TYR A 94 -6.68 0.94 10.25
CA TYR A 94 -7.85 0.77 9.40
C TYR A 94 -7.55 1.01 7.92
N ASN A 95 -6.52 1.79 7.59
CA ASN A 95 -6.20 2.15 6.20
C ASN A 95 -4.84 1.62 5.71
N VAL A 96 -3.94 1.23 6.61
CA VAL A 96 -2.55 0.88 6.26
C VAL A 96 -2.47 -0.23 5.21
N HIS A 97 -3.27 -1.29 5.32
CA HIS A 97 -3.30 -2.38 4.36
C HIS A 97 -3.67 -1.88 2.96
N PHE A 98 -4.72 -1.07 2.86
CA PHE A 98 -5.18 -0.53 1.58
C PHE A 98 -4.18 0.44 0.96
N LEU A 99 -3.56 1.30 1.77
CA LEU A 99 -2.53 2.24 1.34
C LEU A 99 -1.30 1.50 0.79
N VAL A 100 -0.85 0.44 1.48
CA VAL A 100 0.26 -0.40 1.05
C VAL A 100 -0.04 -1.07 -0.29
N LEU A 101 -1.14 -1.81 -0.39
CA LEU A 101 -1.53 -2.52 -1.61
C LEU A 101 -1.55 -1.58 -2.81
N THR A 102 -2.09 -0.39 -2.61
CA THR A 102 -2.09 0.62 -3.66
C THR A 102 -0.68 0.99 -4.05
N SER A 103 0.10 1.44 -3.07
CA SER A 103 1.39 2.04 -3.35
C SER A 103 2.25 1.07 -4.17
N VAL A 104 2.16 -0.23 -3.88
CA VAL A 104 2.79 -1.31 -4.64
C VAL A 104 2.25 -1.38 -6.06
N MET A 105 0.94 -1.42 -6.24
CA MET A 105 0.31 -1.47 -7.56
C MET A 105 0.60 -0.26 -8.44
N VAL A 106 0.56 0.94 -7.88
CA VAL A 106 0.92 2.17 -8.60
C VAL A 106 2.38 2.05 -9.02
N SER A 107 3.27 1.64 -8.11
CA SER A 107 4.67 1.43 -8.46
C SER A 107 4.85 0.39 -9.57
N ALA A 108 4.17 -0.75 -9.51
CA ALA A 108 4.20 -1.78 -10.54
C ALA A 108 3.72 -1.25 -11.90
N LYS A 109 2.63 -0.48 -11.95
CA LYS A 109 2.16 0.14 -13.20
C LYS A 109 3.15 1.12 -13.85
N PHE A 110 3.96 1.78 -13.03
CA PHE A 110 4.92 2.78 -13.52
C PHE A 110 6.30 2.20 -13.82
N MET A 111 6.68 1.14 -13.11
CA MET A 111 8.03 0.58 -13.18
C MET A 111 8.10 -0.71 -14.01
N ASP A 112 7.04 -1.53 -14.01
CA ASP A 112 7.01 -2.81 -14.70
C ASP A 112 6.24 -2.72 -16.02
N ASP A 113 6.86 -3.21 -17.10
CA ASP A 113 6.23 -3.27 -18.43
C ASP A 113 5.03 -4.23 -18.44
N ILE A 114 5.09 -5.29 -17.63
CA ILE A 114 4.03 -6.28 -17.45
C ILE A 114 3.52 -6.17 -16.02
N HIS A 115 2.23 -5.87 -15.87
CA HIS A 115 1.59 -5.70 -14.56
C HIS A 115 0.18 -6.29 -14.57
N TYR A 116 -0.25 -6.80 -13.41
CA TYR A 116 -1.59 -7.35 -13.27
C TYR A 116 -2.68 -6.27 -13.36
N ASN A 117 -3.86 -6.69 -13.81
CA ASN A 117 -4.99 -5.79 -13.91
C ASN A 117 -5.48 -5.35 -12.52
N ASN A 118 -6.24 -4.26 -12.52
CA ASN A 118 -6.75 -3.67 -11.30
C ASN A 118 -7.64 -4.63 -10.49
N CYS A 119 -8.42 -5.48 -11.19
CA CYS A 119 -9.32 -6.45 -10.55
C CYS A 119 -8.54 -7.51 -9.75
N TYR A 120 -7.38 -7.94 -10.25
CA TYR A 120 -6.52 -8.91 -9.59
C TYR A 120 -5.98 -8.36 -8.26
N TYR A 121 -5.47 -7.13 -8.25
CA TYR A 121 -5.06 -6.50 -7.00
C TYR A 121 -6.22 -6.25 -6.03
N ALA A 122 -7.44 -5.95 -6.52
CA ALA A 122 -8.61 -5.83 -5.65
C ALA A 122 -8.93 -7.15 -4.93
N GLN A 123 -8.74 -8.29 -5.63
CA GLN A 123 -8.86 -9.63 -5.03
C GLN A 123 -7.79 -9.89 -3.98
N ILE A 124 -6.52 -9.57 -4.25
CA ILE A 124 -5.42 -9.65 -3.26
C ILE A 124 -5.77 -8.83 -2.02
N GLY A 125 -6.36 -7.65 -2.21
CA GLY A 125 -6.70 -6.74 -1.14
C GLY A 125 -7.94 -7.07 -0.32
N GLY A 126 -8.76 -8.04 -0.75
CA GLY A 126 -10.08 -8.28 -0.17
C GLY A 126 -11.00 -7.06 -0.21
N VAL A 127 -10.77 -6.13 -1.15
CA VAL A 127 -11.49 -4.85 -1.24
C VAL A 127 -12.55 -4.89 -2.31
N SER A 128 -13.72 -4.35 -2.02
CA SER A 128 -14.79 -4.24 -3.01
C SER A 128 -14.36 -3.33 -4.16
N SER A 129 -14.78 -3.70 -5.38
CA SER A 129 -14.47 -2.95 -6.61
C SER A 129 -14.85 -1.47 -6.50
N THR A 130 -15.88 -1.12 -5.71
CA THR A 130 -16.32 0.26 -5.49
C THR A 130 -15.34 1.09 -4.68
N LYS A 131 -14.83 0.56 -3.55
CA LYS A 131 -13.84 1.27 -2.71
C LYS A 131 -12.55 1.51 -3.48
N TYR A 132 -12.20 0.50 -4.26
CA TYR A 132 -11.01 0.47 -5.10
C TYR A 132 -11.10 1.38 -6.33
N MET A 133 -12.24 1.43 -7.03
CA MET A 133 -12.48 2.33 -8.17
C MET A 133 -12.53 3.80 -7.76
N ASN A 134 -13.16 4.11 -6.62
CA ASN A 134 -13.16 5.46 -6.05
C ASN A 134 -11.75 5.97 -5.73
N PHE A 135 -10.86 5.04 -5.45
CA PHE A 135 -9.50 5.33 -5.15
C PHE A 135 -8.61 5.42 -6.39
N LEU A 136 -8.72 4.54 -7.38
CA LEU A 136 -8.01 4.70 -8.66
C LEU A 136 -8.29 6.07 -9.30
N ARG A 137 -9.54 6.54 -9.20
CA ARG A 137 -9.95 7.88 -9.63
C ARG A 137 -9.27 9.02 -8.85
N ARG A 138 -8.72 8.74 -7.67
CA ARG A 138 -7.98 9.67 -6.81
C ARG A 138 -6.47 9.44 -6.85
N THR A 139 -5.97 8.24 -7.14
CA THR A 139 -4.55 8.02 -7.44
C THR A 139 -4.17 8.63 -8.77
N SER A 140 -5.09 8.78 -9.73
CA SER A 140 -4.87 9.64 -10.89
C SER A 140 -4.58 11.10 -10.50
N TYR A 141 -5.09 11.57 -9.34
CA TYR A 141 -4.66 12.85 -8.76
C TYR A 141 -3.29 12.76 -8.10
N LEU A 142 -2.92 11.63 -7.49
CA LEU A 142 -1.58 11.42 -6.95
C LEU A 142 -0.53 11.40 -8.05
N THR A 143 -0.80 10.75 -9.19
CA THR A 143 0.12 10.72 -10.32
C THR A 143 0.29 12.11 -10.94
N SER A 144 -0.78 12.93 -11.01
CA SER A 144 -0.69 14.30 -11.52
C SER A 144 -0.14 15.32 -10.52
N THR A 145 -0.05 14.99 -9.22
CA THR A 145 0.57 15.84 -8.19
C THR A 145 2.03 15.43 -7.89
N LEU A 146 2.44 14.24 -8.34
CA LEU A 146 3.77 13.66 -8.15
C LEU A 146 4.64 13.69 -9.43
N SER A 147 4.06 14.06 -10.59
CA SER A 147 4.74 14.44 -11.84
C SER A 147 5.00 15.94 -11.88
#